data_AF-A0A9X3MUP5-F1
#
_entry.id   AF-A0A9X3MUP5-F1
#
_cell.length_a   1.000
_cell.length_b   1.000
_cell.length_c   1.000
_cell.angle_alpha   90.00
_cell.angle_beta   90.00
_cell.angle_gamma   90.00
#
_symmetry.space_group_name_H-M   'P 1'
#
loop_
_entity.id
_entity.type
_entity.pdbx_description
1 polymer ?
#
loop_
_entity_poly.entity_id
_entity_poly.type
_entity_poly.pdbx_seq_one_letter_code
_entity_poly.pdbx_strand_id
1 'polypeptide(L)'
;MQARVARKVIITAALASVGFAGAGSAAQAAPSDQYVVRNLVSSSAAVPADRIDTNVKNPWGLVSSPTSPWWPANNATDTSTIIPATGAVNNTVVQVVGKPTGIVWNGTAGAFPITGGQSNFIFNTMSGAVSGWRAGAASEVHVPSATAPAHNAFYTGLALAVTPTGPRLYSTDFRNGNVDVVDSQWAAVTLPADAFKDPSLPATYAPYGIQTVGSRIFVTYAEKASATDELPGAGKGYVNAYDFNGKLLARVASTGVLNAPWGVAMADPNFGAYGGDLLIGNFGDGRINAFKENADGTWTPDGGLKNLDGTPISISGLWAIQFGSGAANNGQRNHLYFTAGPFGETQGLFGRIIPNPGQAGGTVPATLSLTLGTPASFGAFTPGVAKDYTASTTATVISSAGDAALSVSDPSTTNTGKLVNGTFTLAQPVSATATSAVGTAAAGGPVGGSAAPTSLLTYAGPTSNDAVTVNFKQSIGVNEALRTGSYSKTFTFTLSTTTP
;
A
#
# COMPACT_ATOMS: atom_id res chain seq x y z
N MET A 1 56.56 -11.13 86.37
CA MET A 1 55.76 -11.62 85.22
C MET A 1 54.71 -10.57 84.90
N GLN A 2 54.89 -9.85 83.79
CA GLN A 2 53.94 -8.87 83.27
C GLN A 2 52.86 -9.59 82.46
N ALA A 3 51.59 -9.22 82.64
CA ALA A 3 50.56 -9.44 81.63
C ALA A 3 49.63 -8.22 81.61
N ARG A 4 49.71 -7.50 80.49
CA ARG A 4 49.05 -6.22 80.19
C ARG A 4 47.61 -6.43 79.76
N VAL A 5 46.76 -5.52 80.20
CA VAL A 5 45.36 -5.31 79.77
C VAL A 5 45.36 -4.78 78.33
N ALA A 6 44.66 -5.46 77.42
CA ALA A 6 44.46 -5.02 76.04
C ALA A 6 43.07 -4.34 75.88
N ARG A 7 43.08 -3.05 75.52
CA ARG A 7 41.89 -2.26 75.15
C ARG A 7 41.50 -2.55 73.70
N LYS A 8 40.21 -2.83 73.46
CA LYS A 8 39.62 -2.96 72.12
C LYS A 8 39.48 -1.58 71.46
N VAL A 9 40.01 -1.42 70.25
CA VAL A 9 39.82 -0.26 69.38
C VAL A 9 38.79 -0.64 68.31
N ILE A 10 37.74 0.17 68.18
CA ILE A 10 36.70 0.05 67.15
C ILE A 10 37.19 0.88 65.94
N ILE A 11 37.32 0.25 64.77
CA ILE A 11 37.62 0.92 63.50
C ILE A 11 36.33 0.96 62.68
N THR A 12 35.82 2.17 62.45
CA THR A 12 34.68 2.46 61.60
C THR A 12 35.13 2.48 60.14
N ALA A 13 34.65 1.55 59.31
CA ALA A 13 34.91 1.52 57.88
C ALA A 13 33.92 2.43 57.13
N ALA A 14 34.44 3.45 56.43
CA ALA A 14 33.67 4.29 55.54
C ALA A 14 33.40 3.55 54.21
N LEU A 15 32.13 3.32 53.88
CA LEU A 15 31.72 2.86 52.55
C LEU A 15 31.80 4.03 51.57
N ALA A 16 32.69 3.93 50.57
CA ALA A 16 32.66 4.78 49.40
C ALA A 16 31.52 4.32 48.47
N SER A 17 30.45 5.10 48.41
CA SER A 17 29.37 4.92 47.44
C SER A 17 29.85 5.37 46.05
N VAL A 18 30.05 4.41 45.15
CA VAL A 18 30.25 4.67 43.73
C VAL A 18 28.93 5.18 43.16
N GLY A 19 28.90 6.46 42.79
CA GLY A 19 27.75 7.07 42.12
C GLY A 19 27.53 6.44 40.76
N PHE A 20 26.39 5.80 40.56
CA PHE A 20 25.92 5.39 39.24
C PHE A 20 25.64 6.65 38.42
N ALA A 21 26.47 6.90 37.41
CA ALA A 21 26.23 7.91 36.39
C ALA A 21 24.88 7.62 35.70
N GLY A 22 24.11 8.69 35.46
CA GLY A 22 22.71 8.63 35.07
C GLY A 22 22.43 7.75 33.86
N ALA A 23 21.28 7.07 33.92
CA ALA A 23 20.64 6.50 32.75
C ALA A 23 20.38 7.65 31.76
N GLY A 24 21.19 7.72 30.70
CA GLY A 24 20.89 8.58 29.56
C GLY A 24 19.55 8.13 28.98
N SER A 25 18.60 9.06 28.88
CA SER A 25 17.36 8.86 28.13
C SER A 25 17.74 8.36 26.74
N ALA A 26 17.30 7.15 26.36
CA ALA A 26 17.46 6.69 24.99
C ALA A 26 16.80 7.73 24.08
N ALA A 27 17.59 8.36 23.19
CA ALA A 27 17.05 9.27 22.19
C ALA A 27 16.11 8.46 21.30
N GLN A 28 14.81 8.71 21.42
CA GLN A 28 13.84 8.15 20.50
C GLN A 28 14.14 8.74 19.12
N ALA A 29 14.37 7.88 18.13
CA ALA A 29 14.54 8.33 16.75
C ALA A 29 13.33 9.20 16.37
N ALA A 30 13.59 10.32 15.69
CA ALA A 30 12.52 11.18 15.21
C ALA A 30 11.53 10.35 14.36
N PRO A 31 10.20 10.58 14.50
CA PRO A 31 9.23 9.89 13.67
C PRO A 31 9.56 10.07 12.18
N SER A 32 9.41 8.99 11.41
CA SER A 32 9.73 8.96 9.98
C SER A 32 8.76 9.83 9.17
N ASP A 33 9.29 10.60 8.22
CA ASP A 33 8.54 11.29 7.16
C ASP A 33 8.33 10.42 5.90
N GLN A 34 8.75 9.17 5.98
CA GLN A 34 8.51 8.12 4.98
C GLN A 34 7.26 7.31 5.31
N TYR A 35 6.56 6.93 4.25
CA TYR A 35 5.27 6.26 4.29
C TYR A 35 5.21 5.15 3.24
N VAL A 36 4.29 4.20 3.42
CA VAL A 36 4.00 3.14 2.45
C VAL A 36 2.63 3.39 1.84
N VAL A 37 2.60 3.57 0.52
CA VAL A 37 1.36 3.67 -0.26
C VAL A 37 0.93 2.27 -0.70
N ARG A 38 -0.35 1.95 -0.50
CA ARG A 38 -0.96 0.70 -0.97
C ARG A 38 -2.25 1.00 -1.70
N ASN A 39 -2.27 0.68 -2.98
CA ASN A 39 -3.46 0.76 -3.83
C ASN A 39 -4.36 -0.44 -3.51
N LEU A 40 -5.54 -0.18 -2.94
CA LEU A 40 -6.44 -1.24 -2.48
C LEU A 40 -7.40 -1.68 -3.59
N VAL A 41 -7.98 -0.71 -4.31
CA VAL A 41 -8.96 -0.97 -5.38
C VAL A 41 -8.70 -0.02 -6.54
N SER A 42 -8.59 -0.56 -7.75
CA SER A 42 -8.52 0.21 -9.00
C SER A 42 -9.67 -0.17 -9.92
N SER A 43 -10.12 0.75 -10.76
CA SER A 43 -11.16 0.46 -11.76
C SER A 43 -10.68 -0.30 -12.99
N SER A 44 -9.36 -0.49 -13.13
CA SER A 44 -8.75 -1.25 -14.21
C SER A 44 -7.36 -1.75 -13.83
N ALA A 45 -6.85 -2.72 -14.58
CA ALA A 45 -5.49 -3.22 -14.42
C ALA A 45 -4.40 -2.19 -14.80
N ALA A 46 -4.78 -1.03 -15.37
CA ALA A 46 -3.84 0.02 -15.77
C ALA A 46 -3.17 0.69 -14.55
N VAL A 47 -3.84 0.71 -13.41
CA VAL A 47 -3.22 1.05 -12.12
C VAL A 47 -3.14 -0.22 -11.28
N PRO A 48 -1.93 -0.73 -10.96
CA PRO A 48 -1.78 -1.87 -10.06
C PRO A 48 -2.43 -1.59 -8.70
N ALA A 49 -3.31 -2.49 -8.27
CA ALA A 49 -3.99 -2.47 -6.98
C ALA A 49 -4.29 -3.91 -6.56
N ASP A 50 -4.59 -4.13 -5.27
CA ASP A 50 -4.91 -5.47 -4.77
C ASP A 50 -6.13 -6.09 -5.45
N ARG A 51 -7.11 -5.26 -5.82
CA ARG A 51 -8.36 -5.68 -6.46
C ARG A 51 -8.80 -4.72 -7.56
N ILE A 52 -9.59 -5.26 -8.48
CA ILE A 52 -10.26 -4.50 -9.53
C ILE A 52 -11.75 -4.39 -9.20
N ASP A 53 -12.28 -3.18 -9.19
CA ASP A 53 -13.72 -2.89 -9.14
C ASP A 53 -14.05 -1.79 -10.16
N THR A 54 -14.72 -2.17 -11.24
CA THR A 54 -15.02 -1.28 -12.36
C THR A 54 -15.97 -0.14 -11.99
N ASN A 55 -16.65 -0.21 -10.84
CA ASN A 55 -17.56 0.83 -10.38
C ASN A 55 -16.82 2.06 -9.81
N VAL A 56 -15.57 1.90 -9.37
CA VAL A 56 -14.79 2.98 -8.72
C VAL A 56 -14.24 3.94 -9.78
N LYS A 57 -15.05 4.84 -10.34
CA LYS A 57 -14.66 5.69 -11.47
C LYS A 57 -14.57 7.17 -11.07
N ASN A 58 -13.37 7.74 -11.20
CA ASN A 58 -13.02 9.09 -10.75
C ASN A 58 -13.64 9.41 -9.38
N PRO A 59 -13.35 8.62 -8.32
CA PRO A 59 -13.87 8.92 -7.00
C PRO A 59 -13.27 10.24 -6.50
N TRP A 60 -14.11 11.25 -6.27
CA TRP A 60 -13.70 12.53 -5.69
C TRP A 60 -13.72 12.44 -4.18
N GLY A 61 -14.91 12.61 -3.58
CA GLY A 61 -15.14 12.56 -2.15
C GLY A 61 -14.99 11.16 -1.57
N LEU A 62 -14.68 11.11 -0.28
CA LEU A 62 -14.52 9.91 0.50
C LEU A 62 -15.02 10.18 1.92
N VAL A 63 -15.85 9.29 2.46
CA VAL A 63 -16.22 9.35 3.89
C VAL A 63 -16.51 7.97 4.44
N SER A 64 -16.45 7.82 5.76
CA SER A 64 -17.07 6.72 6.48
C SER A 64 -17.77 7.26 7.73
N SER A 65 -18.78 6.54 8.22
CA SER A 65 -19.22 6.70 9.59
C SER A 65 -18.17 6.10 10.55
N PRO A 66 -18.30 6.26 11.87
CA PRO A 66 -17.39 5.65 12.83
C PRO A 66 -17.17 4.14 12.66
N THR A 67 -18.13 3.41 12.09
CA THR A 67 -18.09 1.94 11.95
C THR A 67 -18.43 1.40 10.56
N SER A 68 -18.89 2.25 9.63
CA SER A 68 -19.22 1.81 8.27
C SER A 68 -17.96 1.55 7.44
N PRO A 69 -18.09 0.86 6.30
CA PRO A 69 -17.10 0.93 5.23
C PRO A 69 -16.92 2.35 4.69
N TRP A 70 -15.95 2.51 3.80
CA TRP A 70 -15.72 3.75 3.05
C TRP A 70 -16.73 3.92 1.92
N TRP A 71 -17.09 5.17 1.66
CA TRP A 71 -18.02 5.60 0.60
C TRP A 71 -17.33 6.59 -0.33
N PRO A 72 -16.70 6.12 -1.41
CA PRO A 72 -16.22 6.99 -2.47
C PRO A 72 -17.37 7.55 -3.30
N ALA A 73 -17.31 8.84 -3.66
CA ALA A 73 -18.23 9.50 -4.58
C ALA A 73 -17.68 9.44 -6.01
N ASN A 74 -18.16 8.48 -6.81
CA ASN A 74 -17.69 8.23 -8.17
C ASN A 74 -18.25 9.27 -9.14
N ASN A 75 -17.48 10.31 -9.39
CA ASN A 75 -17.90 11.45 -10.21
C ASN A 75 -18.26 11.04 -11.65
N ALA A 76 -17.46 10.16 -12.25
CA ALA A 76 -17.59 9.83 -13.67
C ALA A 76 -18.77 8.92 -14.01
N THR A 77 -19.42 8.30 -13.02
CA THR A 77 -20.51 7.34 -13.23
C THR A 77 -21.82 7.71 -12.53
N ASP A 78 -21.91 8.89 -11.91
CA ASP A 78 -23.09 9.29 -11.11
C ASP A 78 -23.41 8.29 -9.99
N THR A 79 -22.38 7.78 -9.31
CA THR A 79 -22.57 6.77 -8.27
C THR A 79 -21.75 6.99 -7.01
N SER A 80 -22.06 6.22 -5.97
CA SER A 80 -21.18 5.97 -4.84
C SER A 80 -21.03 4.46 -4.62
N THR A 81 -19.80 4.02 -4.39
CA THR A 81 -19.45 2.63 -4.07
C THR A 81 -19.23 2.46 -2.57
N ILE A 82 -19.16 1.21 -2.10
CA ILE A 82 -18.93 0.90 -0.70
C ILE A 82 -17.70 0.01 -0.60
N ILE A 83 -16.62 0.47 0.04
CA ILE A 83 -15.35 -0.25 0.07
C ILE A 83 -14.89 -0.44 1.52
N PRO A 84 -14.84 -1.67 2.06
CA PRO A 84 -14.22 -1.91 3.35
C PRO A 84 -12.74 -1.55 3.35
N ALA A 85 -12.17 -1.29 4.52
CA ALA A 85 -10.75 -0.98 4.72
C ALA A 85 -9.76 -2.03 4.20
N THR A 86 -10.24 -3.24 3.92
CA THR A 86 -9.49 -4.34 3.29
C THR A 86 -9.42 -4.25 1.76
N GLY A 87 -10.21 -3.35 1.15
CA GLY A 87 -10.38 -3.23 -0.29
C GLY A 87 -11.24 -4.33 -0.91
N ALA A 88 -12.04 -5.07 -0.13
CA ALA A 88 -12.92 -6.11 -0.68
C ALA A 88 -14.00 -5.49 -1.59
N VAL A 89 -14.35 -6.17 -2.68
CA VAL A 89 -15.39 -5.70 -3.61
C VAL A 89 -16.76 -5.82 -2.95
N ASN A 90 -17.59 -4.78 -3.12
CA ASN A 90 -19.00 -4.76 -2.71
C ASN A 90 -19.84 -4.36 -3.92
N ASN A 91 -20.83 -5.19 -4.28
CA ASN A 91 -21.66 -4.95 -5.46
C ASN A 91 -22.77 -3.91 -5.22
N THR A 92 -22.88 -3.37 -4.01
CA THR A 92 -23.83 -2.30 -3.70
C THR A 92 -23.29 -0.98 -4.25
N VAL A 93 -24.05 -0.39 -5.16
CA VAL A 93 -23.76 0.90 -5.77
C VAL A 93 -24.98 1.79 -5.63
N VAL A 94 -24.79 3.01 -5.11
CA VAL A 94 -25.86 4.00 -4.94
C VAL A 94 -25.80 4.99 -6.09
N GLN A 95 -26.93 5.26 -6.73
CA GLN A 95 -27.06 6.31 -7.75
C GLN A 95 -27.09 7.69 -7.10
N VAL A 96 -26.23 8.57 -7.59
CA VAL A 96 -26.10 9.98 -7.16
C VAL A 96 -25.95 10.83 -8.42
N VAL A 97 -27.08 11.30 -8.95
CA VAL A 97 -27.14 11.99 -10.23
C VAL A 97 -26.46 13.36 -10.16
N GLY A 98 -25.70 13.71 -11.21
CA GLY A 98 -25.18 15.06 -11.40
C GLY A 98 -23.68 15.22 -11.17
N LYS A 99 -22.92 14.12 -11.31
CA LYS A 99 -21.48 14.00 -11.08
C LYS A 99 -21.10 14.33 -9.63
N PRO A 100 -21.23 13.38 -8.70
CA PRO A 100 -21.00 13.64 -7.29
C PRO A 100 -19.54 13.99 -7.04
N THR A 101 -19.31 14.94 -6.12
CA THR A 101 -17.98 15.43 -5.76
C THR A 101 -17.75 15.22 -4.27
N GLY A 102 -18.30 16.07 -3.40
CA GLY A 102 -18.21 15.93 -1.96
C GLY A 102 -19.23 14.95 -1.38
N ILE A 103 -18.85 14.29 -0.29
CA ILE A 103 -19.71 13.38 0.49
C ILE A 103 -19.42 13.54 1.98
N VAL A 104 -20.47 13.53 2.81
CA VAL A 104 -20.38 13.59 4.27
C VAL A 104 -21.28 12.55 4.92
N TRP A 105 -20.89 12.09 6.12
CA TRP A 105 -21.72 11.26 6.97
C TRP A 105 -22.57 12.13 7.90
N ASN A 106 -23.88 11.90 7.93
CA ASN A 106 -24.80 12.57 8.84
C ASN A 106 -24.97 11.76 10.13
N GLY A 107 -24.29 12.21 11.19
CA GLY A 107 -24.41 11.64 12.54
C GLY A 107 -25.44 12.32 13.43
N THR A 108 -26.12 13.37 12.97
CA THR A 108 -27.01 14.17 13.83
C THR A 108 -28.45 13.67 13.70
N ALA A 109 -29.02 13.21 14.82
CA ALA A 109 -30.38 12.68 14.86
C ALA A 109 -31.40 13.70 14.34
N GLY A 110 -32.22 13.29 13.36
CA GLY A 110 -33.30 14.10 12.80
C GLY A 110 -32.87 15.23 11.86
N ALA A 111 -31.57 15.47 11.68
CA ALA A 111 -31.07 16.44 10.72
C ALA A 111 -31.13 15.89 9.29
N PHE A 112 -31.33 16.79 8.32
CA PHE A 112 -31.38 16.49 6.89
C PHE A 112 -32.38 15.36 6.56
N PRO A 113 -33.67 15.56 6.90
CA PRO A 113 -34.70 14.56 6.67
C PRO A 113 -34.94 14.36 5.18
N ILE A 114 -35.09 13.11 4.79
CA ILE A 114 -35.46 12.66 3.44
C ILE A 114 -36.68 11.74 3.53
N THR A 115 -37.17 11.25 2.40
CA THR A 115 -38.27 10.27 2.39
C THR A 115 -37.91 9.05 3.24
N GLY A 116 -38.73 8.80 4.26
CA GLY A 116 -38.55 7.66 5.17
C GLY A 116 -37.61 7.89 6.37
N GLY A 117 -37.12 9.11 6.62
CA GLY A 117 -36.39 9.47 7.84
C GLY A 117 -35.13 10.31 7.60
N GLN A 118 -34.20 10.37 8.55
CA GLN A 118 -32.93 11.10 8.35
C GLN A 118 -32.07 10.46 7.25
N SER A 119 -31.34 11.28 6.49
CA SER A 119 -30.25 10.82 5.63
C SER A 119 -29.08 10.27 6.46
N ASN A 120 -28.38 9.27 5.94
CA ASN A 120 -27.14 8.71 6.50
C ASN A 120 -25.90 9.31 5.84
N PHE A 121 -25.94 9.48 4.53
CA PHE A 121 -24.88 10.09 3.73
C PHE A 121 -25.48 11.20 2.88
N ILE A 122 -24.73 12.27 2.70
CA ILE A 122 -25.15 13.46 1.95
C ILE A 122 -24.07 13.77 0.93
N PHE A 123 -24.48 14.08 -0.29
CA PHE A 123 -23.62 14.34 -1.43
C PHE A 123 -23.87 15.74 -1.94
N ASN A 124 -22.84 16.35 -2.53
CA ASN A 124 -23.04 17.43 -3.48
C ASN A 124 -22.42 17.08 -4.83
N THR A 125 -22.80 17.83 -5.85
CA THR A 125 -22.53 17.44 -7.23
C THR A 125 -22.16 18.64 -8.10
N MET A 126 -21.44 18.39 -9.19
CA MET A 126 -21.08 19.42 -10.17
C MET A 126 -22.29 20.07 -10.84
N SER A 127 -23.46 19.42 -10.81
CA SER A 127 -24.71 20.02 -11.28
C SER A 127 -25.29 21.08 -10.33
N GLY A 128 -24.58 21.41 -9.24
CA GLY A 128 -25.04 22.37 -8.24
C GLY A 128 -26.09 21.79 -7.30
N ALA A 129 -26.18 20.47 -7.19
CA ALA A 129 -27.17 19.79 -6.37
C ALA A 129 -26.60 19.31 -5.03
N VAL A 130 -27.47 19.17 -4.03
CA VAL A 130 -27.21 18.48 -2.77
C VAL A 130 -28.29 17.42 -2.57
N SER A 131 -27.88 16.18 -2.29
CA SER A 131 -28.78 15.03 -2.14
C SER A 131 -28.47 14.22 -0.89
N GLY A 132 -29.50 13.64 -0.28
CA GLY A 132 -29.38 12.75 0.89
C GLY A 132 -29.69 11.31 0.51
N TRP A 133 -28.96 10.35 1.09
CA TRP A 133 -29.25 8.93 0.97
C TRP A 133 -29.41 8.29 2.36
N ARG A 134 -30.41 7.42 2.50
CA ARG A 134 -30.65 6.63 3.72
C ARG A 134 -30.55 5.13 3.46
N ALA A 135 -31.27 4.65 2.47
CA ALA A 135 -31.37 3.25 2.09
C ALA A 135 -31.85 3.14 0.63
N GLY A 136 -31.70 1.96 0.04
CA GLY A 136 -32.12 1.71 -1.34
C GLY A 136 -31.08 2.15 -2.37
N ALA A 137 -31.52 2.31 -3.61
CA ALA A 137 -30.62 2.39 -4.77
C ALA A 137 -30.20 3.82 -5.18
N ALA A 138 -30.85 4.87 -4.67
CA ALA A 138 -30.62 6.24 -5.15
C ALA A 138 -30.72 7.29 -4.03
N SER A 139 -29.95 8.37 -4.15
CA SER A 139 -30.07 9.56 -3.31
C SER A 139 -31.25 10.46 -3.71
N GLU A 140 -31.84 11.17 -2.76
CA GLU A 140 -32.92 12.14 -2.95
C GLU A 140 -32.36 13.57 -3.01
N VAL A 141 -32.60 14.30 -4.09
CA VAL A 141 -32.14 15.69 -4.27
C VAL A 141 -33.03 16.65 -3.47
N HIS A 142 -32.40 17.52 -2.68
CA HIS A 142 -33.09 18.56 -1.91
C HIS A 142 -32.64 19.98 -2.27
N VAL A 143 -31.47 20.14 -2.89
CA VAL A 143 -30.97 21.41 -3.41
C VAL A 143 -30.58 21.21 -4.88
N PRO A 144 -31.00 22.09 -5.82
CA PRO A 144 -32.12 23.00 -5.65
C PRO A 144 -33.39 22.25 -5.25
N SER A 145 -34.22 22.87 -4.41
CA SER A 145 -35.57 22.37 -4.16
C SER A 145 -36.33 22.29 -5.49
N ALA A 146 -37.23 21.31 -5.65
CA ALA A 146 -38.13 21.21 -6.79
C ALA A 146 -38.95 22.49 -7.06
N THR A 147 -39.08 23.37 -6.04
CA THR A 147 -39.80 24.65 -6.11
C THR A 147 -38.87 25.86 -6.29
N ALA A 148 -37.56 25.69 -6.38
CA ALA A 148 -36.58 26.77 -6.55
C ALA A 148 -36.03 26.79 -7.99
N PRO A 149 -35.67 27.96 -8.54
CA PRO A 149 -35.05 28.05 -9.87
C PRO A 149 -33.75 27.24 -9.93
N ALA A 150 -33.35 26.88 -11.16
CA ALA A 150 -32.11 26.13 -11.41
C ALA A 150 -30.91 26.80 -10.71
N HIS A 151 -30.33 26.09 -9.75
CA HIS A 151 -29.15 26.50 -9.00
C HIS A 151 -27.94 26.40 -9.92
N ASN A 152 -27.47 27.53 -10.47
CA ASN A 152 -26.33 27.56 -11.41
C ASN A 152 -24.97 27.47 -10.70
N ALA A 153 -24.88 26.65 -9.65
CA ALA A 153 -23.64 26.38 -8.94
C ALA A 153 -22.87 25.22 -9.56
N PHE A 154 -21.58 25.16 -9.26
CA PHE A 154 -20.73 24.03 -9.61
C PHE A 154 -20.02 23.55 -8.34
N TYR A 155 -20.60 22.57 -7.66
CA TYR A 155 -20.09 22.13 -6.36
C TYR A 155 -18.94 21.16 -6.49
N THR A 156 -17.81 21.52 -5.88
CA THR A 156 -16.55 20.76 -5.96
C THR A 156 -16.17 20.04 -4.67
N GLY A 157 -16.74 20.43 -3.53
CA GLY A 157 -16.47 19.83 -2.22
C GLY A 157 -17.59 20.13 -1.22
N LEU A 158 -17.74 19.25 -0.22
CA LEU A 158 -18.81 19.30 0.78
C LEU A 158 -18.24 19.09 2.19
N ALA A 159 -18.62 19.95 3.12
CA ALA A 159 -18.33 19.78 4.54
C ALA A 159 -19.60 19.83 5.37
N LEU A 160 -19.63 19.06 6.46
CA LEU A 160 -20.67 19.08 7.48
C LEU A 160 -20.07 19.62 8.78
N ALA A 161 -20.71 20.60 9.41
CA ALA A 161 -20.33 21.04 10.75
C ALA A 161 -21.54 21.09 11.67
N VAL A 162 -21.36 20.63 12.92
CA VAL A 162 -22.35 20.78 13.98
C VAL A 162 -22.09 22.12 14.67
N THR A 163 -22.90 23.13 14.34
CA THR A 163 -22.79 24.47 14.91
C THR A 163 -23.62 24.60 16.19
N PRO A 164 -23.43 25.65 17.00
CA PRO A 164 -24.33 25.94 18.14
C PRO A 164 -25.81 26.09 17.76
N THR A 165 -26.10 26.40 16.49
CA THR A 165 -27.48 26.54 15.97
C THR A 165 -28.00 25.29 15.25
N GLY A 166 -27.26 24.18 15.31
CA GLY A 166 -27.57 22.94 14.60
C GLY A 166 -26.60 22.66 13.45
N PRO A 167 -26.69 21.47 12.83
CA PRO A 167 -25.78 21.09 11.75
C PRO A 167 -26.04 21.89 10.48
N ARG A 168 -24.97 22.22 9.77
CA ARG A 168 -24.98 22.92 8.48
C ARG A 168 -24.07 22.20 7.49
N LEU A 169 -24.46 22.22 6.22
CA LEU A 169 -23.64 21.78 5.09
C LEU A 169 -23.03 23.00 4.40
N TYR A 170 -21.78 22.87 3.97
CA TYR A 170 -21.01 23.89 3.28
C TYR A 170 -20.52 23.33 1.95
N SER A 171 -20.95 23.91 0.84
CA SER A 171 -20.59 23.48 -0.51
C SER A 171 -19.72 24.53 -1.18
N THR A 172 -18.56 24.14 -1.70
CA THR A 172 -17.72 25.03 -2.50
C THR A 172 -18.30 25.19 -3.89
N ASP A 173 -18.80 26.39 -4.22
CA ASP A 173 -19.26 26.74 -5.57
C ASP A 173 -18.10 27.36 -6.36
N PHE A 174 -17.38 26.51 -7.08
CA PHE A 174 -16.18 26.90 -7.82
C PHE A 174 -16.50 27.90 -8.95
N ARG A 175 -17.69 27.77 -9.55
CA ARG A 175 -18.14 28.64 -10.65
C ARG A 175 -18.29 30.08 -10.17
N ASN A 176 -19.03 30.26 -9.08
CA ASN A 176 -19.40 31.58 -8.57
C ASN A 176 -18.43 32.11 -7.50
N GLY A 177 -17.44 31.32 -7.07
CA GLY A 177 -16.43 31.75 -6.10
C GLY A 177 -16.97 31.90 -4.68
N ASN A 178 -17.96 31.08 -4.32
CA ASN A 178 -18.70 31.17 -3.06
C ASN A 178 -18.67 29.84 -2.29
N VAL A 179 -19.05 29.90 -1.02
CA VAL A 179 -19.41 28.72 -0.23
C VAL A 179 -20.89 28.84 0.11
N ASP A 180 -21.70 27.95 -0.47
CA ASP A 180 -23.14 27.93 -0.24
C ASP A 180 -23.44 27.07 0.98
N VAL A 181 -24.35 27.54 1.83
CA VAL A 181 -24.63 26.91 3.11
C VAL A 181 -26.11 26.57 3.23
N VAL A 182 -26.40 25.35 3.65
CA VAL A 182 -27.76 24.91 3.98
C VAL A 182 -27.84 24.36 5.39
N ASP A 183 -28.96 24.60 6.05
CA ASP A 183 -29.22 24.13 7.41
C ASP A 183 -29.77 22.69 7.45
N SER A 184 -29.99 22.21 8.68
CA SER A 184 -30.51 20.87 8.94
C SER A 184 -31.88 20.55 8.31
N GLN A 185 -32.61 21.53 7.78
CA GLN A 185 -33.90 21.38 7.10
C GLN A 185 -33.80 21.64 5.60
N TRP A 186 -32.58 21.62 5.04
CA TRP A 186 -32.28 21.92 3.64
C TRP A 186 -32.53 23.37 3.22
N ALA A 187 -32.75 24.29 4.17
CA ALA A 187 -32.96 25.69 3.86
C ALA A 187 -31.63 26.42 3.68
N ALA A 188 -31.55 27.31 2.69
CA ALA A 188 -30.38 28.15 2.49
C ALA A 188 -30.13 29.06 3.71
N VAL A 189 -28.88 29.12 4.15
CA VAL A 189 -28.45 29.98 5.25
C VAL A 189 -27.86 31.26 4.68
N THR A 190 -28.47 32.39 5.00
CA THR A 190 -27.90 33.70 4.70
C THR A 190 -26.71 33.97 5.64
N LEU A 191 -25.52 34.12 5.05
CA LEU A 191 -24.30 34.48 5.76
C LEU A 191 -23.99 35.97 5.64
N PRO A 192 -23.10 36.51 6.48
CA PRO A 192 -22.51 37.83 6.26
C PRO A 192 -21.93 37.99 4.85
N ALA A 193 -21.94 39.21 4.31
CA ALA A 193 -21.49 39.47 2.93
C ALA A 193 -20.00 39.16 2.69
N ASP A 194 -19.19 39.17 3.75
CA ASP A 194 -17.77 38.85 3.76
C ASP A 194 -17.47 37.38 4.14
N ALA A 195 -18.50 36.56 4.33
CA ALA A 195 -18.33 35.15 4.67
C ALA A 195 -17.58 34.38 3.57
N PHE A 196 -16.61 33.58 3.99
CA PHE A 196 -15.71 32.79 3.14
C PHE A 196 -14.93 33.62 2.12
N LYS A 197 -14.73 34.91 2.41
CA LYS A 197 -13.90 35.81 1.60
C LYS A 197 -12.56 36.06 2.27
N ASP A 198 -11.56 36.23 1.43
CA ASP A 198 -10.23 36.65 1.82
C ASP A 198 -9.83 37.81 0.90
N PRO A 199 -9.75 39.05 1.43
CA PRO A 199 -9.44 40.23 0.62
C PRO A 199 -8.07 40.17 -0.09
N SER A 200 -7.17 39.28 0.37
CA SER A 200 -5.84 39.11 -0.22
C SER A 200 -5.76 37.96 -1.22
N LEU A 201 -6.84 37.19 -1.40
CA LEU A 201 -6.91 36.11 -2.38
C LEU A 201 -7.10 36.72 -3.80
N PRO A 202 -6.28 36.36 -4.80
CA PRO A 202 -6.47 36.87 -6.15
C PRO A 202 -7.83 36.42 -6.73
N ALA A 203 -8.50 37.32 -7.45
CA ALA A 203 -9.85 37.08 -7.98
C ALA A 203 -9.95 35.93 -9.00
N THR A 204 -8.82 35.43 -9.51
CA THR A 204 -8.77 34.25 -10.39
C THR A 204 -8.90 32.92 -9.63
N TYR A 205 -8.93 32.93 -8.30
CA TYR A 205 -9.05 31.73 -7.47
C TYR A 205 -10.47 31.54 -6.96
N ALA A 206 -10.90 30.28 -6.83
CA ALA A 206 -12.21 29.92 -6.30
C ALA A 206 -12.12 28.73 -5.30
N PRO A 207 -13.06 28.63 -4.35
CA PRO A 207 -13.13 27.49 -3.42
C PRO A 207 -13.21 26.16 -4.17
N TYR A 208 -12.34 25.21 -3.84
CA TYR A 208 -12.17 23.96 -4.58
C TYR A 208 -12.41 22.71 -3.73
N GLY A 209 -11.73 22.60 -2.58
CA GLY A 209 -11.97 21.59 -1.56
C GLY A 209 -12.37 22.23 -0.24
N ILE A 210 -13.05 21.48 0.63
CA ILE A 210 -13.53 21.96 1.93
C ILE A 210 -13.63 20.83 2.93
N GLN A 211 -13.24 21.08 4.18
CA GLN A 211 -13.36 20.11 5.27
C GLN A 211 -13.61 20.80 6.61
N THR A 212 -14.49 20.23 7.42
CA THR A 212 -14.63 20.60 8.83
C THR A 212 -13.57 19.89 9.65
N VAL A 213 -12.76 20.65 10.40
CA VAL A 213 -11.75 20.10 11.32
C VAL A 213 -11.90 20.80 12.67
N GLY A 214 -12.33 20.03 13.68
CA GLY A 214 -12.66 20.58 14.99
C GLY A 214 -13.76 21.64 14.87
N SER A 215 -13.48 22.85 15.33
CA SER A 215 -14.41 24.00 15.29
C SER A 215 -14.19 24.94 14.11
N ARG A 216 -13.48 24.50 13.06
CA ARG A 216 -13.09 25.33 11.91
C ARG A 216 -13.47 24.68 10.59
N ILE A 217 -13.69 25.52 9.59
CA ILE A 217 -13.89 25.11 8.20
C ILE A 217 -12.62 25.47 7.43
N PHE A 218 -11.95 24.47 6.88
CA PHE A 218 -10.79 24.66 6.01
C PHE A 218 -11.26 24.63 4.57
N VAL A 219 -10.89 25.65 3.80
CA VAL A 219 -11.23 25.78 2.39
C VAL A 219 -9.94 25.89 1.60
N THR A 220 -9.77 25.03 0.60
CA THR A 220 -8.71 25.14 -0.39
C THR A 220 -9.21 25.94 -1.58
N TYR A 221 -8.32 26.68 -2.22
CA TYR A 221 -8.64 27.49 -3.39
C TYR A 221 -7.70 27.13 -4.54
N ALA A 222 -8.28 26.87 -5.71
CA ALA A 222 -7.53 26.60 -6.94
C ALA A 222 -7.71 27.76 -7.93
N GLU A 223 -6.70 27.98 -8.77
CA GLU A 223 -6.78 28.96 -9.84
C GLU A 223 -7.74 28.46 -10.92
N LYS A 224 -8.58 29.33 -11.48
CA LYS A 224 -9.53 28.98 -12.54
C LYS A 224 -8.88 29.01 -13.92
N ALA A 225 -9.02 27.92 -14.67
CA ALA A 225 -8.87 27.93 -16.12
C ALA A 225 -10.19 28.34 -16.80
N SER A 226 -11.32 27.95 -16.22
CA SER A 226 -12.67 28.27 -16.70
C SER A 226 -13.64 28.46 -15.53
N ALA A 227 -14.94 28.54 -15.81
CA ALA A 227 -15.99 28.54 -14.77
C ALA A 227 -16.19 27.16 -14.11
N THR A 228 -15.59 26.10 -14.65
CA THR A 228 -15.78 24.72 -14.19
C THR A 228 -14.48 23.94 -14.05
N ASP A 229 -13.36 24.49 -14.51
CA ASP A 229 -12.08 23.81 -14.54
C ASP A 229 -11.03 24.65 -13.82
N GLU A 230 -10.26 23.99 -12.96
CA GLU A 230 -9.05 24.53 -12.37
C GLU A 230 -7.88 24.55 -13.36
N LEU A 231 -6.88 25.37 -13.04
CA LEU A 231 -5.60 25.42 -13.72
C LEU A 231 -4.54 24.78 -12.82
N PRO A 232 -4.13 23.52 -13.05
CA PRO A 232 -3.06 22.90 -12.27
C PRO A 232 -1.70 23.53 -12.57
N GLY A 233 -0.80 23.47 -11.59
CA GLY A 233 0.57 23.94 -11.64
C GLY A 233 1.12 24.30 -10.26
N ALA A 234 2.44 24.19 -10.08
CA ALA A 234 3.09 24.57 -8.83
C ALA A 234 2.80 26.04 -8.48
N GLY A 235 2.48 26.30 -7.21
CA GLY A 235 2.12 27.62 -6.71
C GLY A 235 0.68 28.04 -7.00
N LYS A 236 -0.13 27.22 -7.67
CA LYS A 236 -1.52 27.54 -8.00
C LYS A 236 -2.47 27.00 -6.93
N GLY A 237 -2.34 27.54 -5.73
CA GLY A 237 -3.27 27.22 -4.66
C GLY A 237 -3.14 28.07 -3.42
N TYR A 238 -4.22 28.12 -2.64
CA TYR A 238 -4.26 28.70 -1.29
C TYR A 238 -5.08 27.81 -0.36
N VAL A 239 -4.86 27.95 0.95
CA VAL A 239 -5.67 27.29 1.97
C VAL A 239 -5.98 28.28 3.08
N ASN A 240 -7.26 28.42 3.43
CA ASN A 240 -7.73 29.29 4.50
C ASN A 240 -8.54 28.50 5.54
N ALA A 241 -8.49 28.96 6.78
CA ALA A 241 -9.32 28.50 7.87
C ALA A 241 -10.36 29.56 8.23
N TYR A 242 -11.61 29.15 8.39
CA TYR A 242 -12.77 29.97 8.71
C TYR A 242 -13.50 29.45 9.95
N ASP A 243 -14.30 30.31 10.59
CA ASP A 243 -15.32 29.86 11.53
C ASP A 243 -16.59 29.36 10.80
N PHE A 244 -17.59 28.89 11.55
CA PHE A 244 -18.84 28.36 10.99
C PHE A 244 -19.73 29.41 10.30
N ASN A 245 -19.47 30.70 10.48
CA ASN A 245 -20.17 31.80 9.80
C ASN A 245 -19.34 32.36 8.63
N GLY A 246 -18.20 31.74 8.31
CA GLY A 246 -17.33 32.13 7.22
C GLY A 246 -16.38 33.29 7.55
N LYS A 247 -16.20 33.66 8.81
CA LYS A 247 -15.18 34.66 9.16
C LYS A 247 -13.79 34.06 8.99
N LEU A 248 -12.92 34.75 8.23
CA LEU A 248 -11.52 34.32 8.05
C LEU A 248 -10.78 34.33 9.40
N LEU A 249 -10.22 33.19 9.77
CA LEU A 249 -9.42 33.01 10.97
C LEU A 249 -7.92 33.06 10.66
N ALA A 250 -7.50 32.36 9.60
CA ALA A 250 -6.09 32.31 9.20
C ALA A 250 -5.94 31.95 7.71
N ARG A 251 -4.86 32.47 7.10
CA ARG A 251 -4.27 31.91 5.88
C ARG A 251 -3.32 30.79 6.31
N VAL A 252 -3.65 29.54 5.96
CA VAL A 252 -2.84 28.36 6.29
C VAL A 252 -1.64 28.25 5.35
N ALA A 253 -1.87 28.45 4.06
CA ALA A 253 -0.84 28.30 3.04
C ALA A 253 -1.14 29.16 1.80
N SER A 254 -0.07 29.65 1.17
CA SER A 254 -0.15 30.50 -0.04
C SER A 254 0.83 30.02 -1.08
N THR A 255 0.36 29.64 -2.26
CA THR A 255 1.20 29.24 -3.40
C THR A 255 2.23 28.16 -3.02
N GLY A 256 3.49 28.27 -3.48
CA GLY A 256 4.57 27.35 -3.15
C GLY A 256 4.31 25.91 -3.60
N VAL A 257 4.21 25.00 -2.62
CA VAL A 257 3.98 23.57 -2.85
C VAL A 257 2.54 23.23 -3.24
N LEU A 258 1.61 24.19 -3.18
CA LEU A 258 0.21 23.97 -3.54
C LEU A 258 0.02 23.91 -5.05
N ASN A 259 -0.78 22.95 -5.50
CA ASN A 259 -1.03 22.70 -6.91
C ASN A 259 -2.46 22.14 -7.08
N ALA A 260 -3.42 23.04 -7.34
CA ALA A 260 -4.85 22.72 -7.29
C ALA A 260 -5.22 21.91 -6.03
N PRO A 261 -4.99 22.46 -4.82
CA PRO A 261 -5.20 21.71 -3.57
C PRO A 261 -6.68 21.39 -3.37
N TRP A 262 -7.02 20.14 -3.04
CA TRP A 262 -8.40 19.70 -2.83
C TRP A 262 -8.58 18.96 -1.50
N GLY A 263 -7.80 17.89 -1.29
CA GLY A 263 -7.93 17.06 -0.10
C GLY A 263 -7.44 17.77 1.17
N VAL A 264 -8.20 17.67 2.26
CA VAL A 264 -7.84 18.25 3.56
C VAL A 264 -8.07 17.22 4.66
N ALA A 265 -7.05 16.93 5.47
CA ALA A 265 -7.19 16.07 6.63
C ALA A 265 -6.27 16.52 7.77
N MET A 266 -6.78 16.53 9.00
CA MET A 266 -5.93 16.65 10.18
C MET A 266 -5.24 15.32 10.45
N ALA A 267 -3.91 15.32 10.54
CA ALA A 267 -3.13 14.13 10.79
C ALA A 267 -3.42 13.54 12.17
N ASP A 268 -3.63 12.23 12.23
CA ASP A 268 -3.63 11.52 13.51
C ASP A 268 -2.28 11.74 14.22
N PRO A 269 -2.26 11.93 15.56
CA PRO A 269 -1.01 12.13 16.29
C PRO A 269 0.05 11.04 16.08
N ASN A 270 -0.34 9.84 15.64
CA ASN A 270 0.56 8.72 15.37
C ASN A 270 0.87 8.54 13.87
N PHE A 271 0.76 9.59 13.06
CA PHE A 271 1.01 9.57 11.61
C PHE A 271 2.46 9.92 11.22
N GLY A 272 3.45 9.40 11.95
CA GLY A 272 4.87 9.64 11.66
C GLY A 272 5.29 11.09 11.95
N ALA A 273 6.17 11.65 11.13
CA ALA A 273 6.72 13.00 11.31
C ALA A 273 5.66 14.09 11.38
N TYR A 274 4.57 13.94 10.64
CA TYR A 274 3.53 14.95 10.48
C TYR A 274 2.31 14.71 11.38
N GLY A 275 2.45 13.95 12.47
CA GLY A 275 1.35 13.69 13.40
C GLY A 275 0.86 14.99 14.06
N GLY A 276 -0.43 15.31 13.87
CA GLY A 276 -1.03 16.56 14.35
C GLY A 276 -0.98 17.75 13.38
N ASP A 277 -0.36 17.59 12.20
CA ASP A 277 -0.36 18.63 11.17
C ASP A 277 -1.61 18.58 10.29
N LEU A 278 -1.93 19.70 9.64
CA LEU A 278 -2.92 19.72 8.57
C LEU A 278 -2.28 19.24 7.27
N LEU A 279 -2.82 18.15 6.72
CA LEU A 279 -2.40 17.59 5.43
C LEU A 279 -3.27 18.17 4.31
N ILE A 280 -2.61 18.60 3.24
CA ILE A 280 -3.23 19.11 2.01
C ILE A 280 -2.81 18.24 0.83
N GLY A 281 -3.79 17.58 0.21
CA GLY A 281 -3.63 16.81 -1.02
C GLY A 281 -3.81 17.69 -2.26
N ASN A 282 -2.81 17.68 -3.14
CA ASN A 282 -2.83 18.39 -4.41
C ASN A 282 -3.38 17.50 -5.52
N PHE A 283 -4.42 17.95 -6.22
CA PHE A 283 -4.91 17.27 -7.40
C PHE A 283 -3.87 17.29 -8.54
N GLY A 284 -3.23 18.44 -8.77
CA GLY A 284 -2.44 18.65 -9.98
C GLY A 284 -1.12 17.88 -10.05
N ASP A 285 -0.44 17.62 -8.92
CA ASP A 285 0.78 16.79 -8.87
C ASP A 285 0.66 15.54 -8.00
N GLY A 286 -0.50 15.33 -7.35
CA GLY A 286 -0.73 14.17 -6.52
C GLY A 286 0.03 14.16 -5.19
N ARG A 287 0.72 15.24 -4.83
CA ARG A 287 1.52 15.31 -3.59
C ARG A 287 0.66 15.66 -2.39
N ILE A 288 1.09 15.24 -1.22
CA ILE A 288 0.46 15.58 0.06
C ILE A 288 1.48 16.35 0.90
N ASN A 289 1.14 17.59 1.26
CA ASN A 289 2.00 18.50 2.00
C ASN A 289 1.43 18.73 3.41
N ALA A 290 2.29 18.78 4.41
CA ALA A 290 1.95 19.02 5.81
C ALA A 290 2.18 20.48 6.20
N PHE A 291 1.24 21.04 6.95
CA PHE A 291 1.30 22.38 7.50
C PHE A 291 1.04 22.33 9.00
N LYS A 292 2.00 22.85 9.76
CA LYS A 292 1.95 22.89 11.22
C LYS A 292 1.31 24.18 11.68
N GLU A 293 0.39 24.06 12.63
CA GLU A 293 -0.15 25.20 13.37
C GLU A 293 0.80 25.54 14.53
N ASN A 294 1.21 26.80 14.59
CA ASN A 294 2.05 27.32 15.66
C ASN A 294 1.19 27.73 16.87
N ALA A 295 1.83 27.88 18.03
CA ALA A 295 1.16 28.26 19.27
C ALA A 295 0.44 29.63 19.20
N ASP A 296 0.84 30.49 18.28
CA ASP A 296 0.23 31.80 18.04
C ASP A 296 -0.92 31.77 17.00
N GLY A 297 -1.28 30.59 16.49
CA GLY A 297 -2.32 30.40 15.47
C GLY A 297 -1.86 30.66 14.03
N THR A 298 -0.59 30.99 13.81
CA THR A 298 0.01 31.04 12.47
C THR A 298 0.33 29.63 11.95
N TRP A 299 0.60 29.52 10.66
CA TRP A 299 0.87 28.24 10.01
C TRP A 299 2.21 28.26 9.27
N THR A 300 2.93 27.15 9.34
CA THR A 300 4.21 26.96 8.65
C THR A 300 4.22 25.66 7.86
N PRO A 301 4.77 25.62 6.64
CA PRO A 301 5.03 24.36 5.94
C PRO A 301 5.96 23.47 6.78
N ASP A 302 5.57 22.21 7.00
CA ASP A 302 6.38 21.23 7.77
C ASP A 302 7.01 20.15 6.87
N GLY A 303 6.47 19.96 5.67
CA GLY A 303 7.08 19.07 4.67
C GLY A 303 6.08 18.41 3.74
N GLY A 304 6.47 17.28 3.16
CA GLY A 304 5.62 16.46 2.31
C GLY A 304 5.88 14.98 2.54
N LEU A 305 4.86 14.17 2.29
CA LEU A 305 4.93 12.72 2.45
C LEU A 305 5.93 12.12 1.45
N LYS A 306 6.82 11.23 1.92
CA LYS A 306 7.83 10.57 1.10
C LYS A 306 7.64 9.06 1.04
N ASN A 307 8.08 8.44 -0.04
CA ASN A 307 8.26 6.99 -0.14
C ASN A 307 9.46 6.55 0.73
N LEU A 308 9.63 5.24 0.89
CA LEU A 308 10.76 4.66 1.63
C LEU A 308 12.14 4.97 1.02
N ASP A 309 12.19 5.30 -0.27
CA ASP A 309 13.42 5.73 -0.97
C ASP A 309 13.70 7.24 -0.82
N GLY A 310 12.85 7.98 -0.08
CA GLY A 310 12.97 9.41 0.14
C GLY A 310 12.38 10.29 -0.97
N THR A 311 11.85 9.71 -2.06
CA THR A 311 11.16 10.48 -3.11
C THR A 311 9.79 10.96 -2.63
N PRO A 312 9.27 12.12 -3.08
CA PRO A 312 7.93 12.55 -2.74
C PRO A 312 6.86 11.55 -3.22
N ILE A 313 5.88 11.25 -2.37
CA ILE A 313 4.69 10.50 -2.79
C ILE A 313 3.90 11.36 -3.78
N SER A 314 3.52 10.76 -4.91
CA SER A 314 2.69 11.37 -5.94
C SER A 314 1.63 10.37 -6.39
N ILE A 315 0.37 10.73 -6.21
CA ILE A 315 -0.81 9.94 -6.60
C ILE A 315 -1.53 10.70 -7.71
N SER A 316 -1.42 10.23 -8.95
CA SER A 316 -2.02 10.92 -10.10
C SER A 316 -3.54 11.10 -9.92
N GLY A 317 -4.01 12.34 -10.04
CA GLY A 317 -5.42 12.70 -9.87
C GLY A 317 -5.93 12.60 -8.44
N LEU A 318 -5.09 12.87 -7.44
CA LEU A 318 -5.46 12.78 -6.02
C LEU A 318 -6.64 13.70 -5.67
N TRP A 319 -7.67 13.15 -5.04
CA TRP A 319 -8.83 13.88 -4.54
C TRP A 319 -8.89 13.87 -3.01
N ALA A 320 -9.81 13.11 -2.43
CA ALA A 320 -10.00 13.08 -0.99
C ALA A 320 -8.86 12.36 -0.29
N ILE A 321 -8.57 12.85 0.92
CA ILE A 321 -7.74 12.19 1.92
C ILE A 321 -8.52 12.18 3.24
N GLN A 322 -8.58 11.04 3.93
CA GLN A 322 -9.26 10.93 5.22
C GLN A 322 -8.67 9.82 6.08
N PHE A 323 -8.53 10.06 7.38
CA PHE A 323 -8.08 9.06 8.34
C PHE A 323 -9.17 8.05 8.71
N GLY A 324 -8.76 6.81 8.96
CA GLY A 324 -9.66 5.77 9.48
C GLY A 324 -10.20 6.09 10.87
N SER A 325 -11.29 5.40 11.28
CA SER A 325 -11.94 5.65 12.58
C SER A 325 -11.54 4.64 13.67
N GLY A 326 -10.75 3.62 13.33
CA GLY A 326 -10.32 2.55 14.23
C GLY A 326 -11.21 1.31 14.21
N ALA A 327 -12.17 1.21 13.29
CA ALA A 327 -13.05 0.04 13.15
C ALA A 327 -12.60 -0.88 12.00
N ALA A 328 -13.01 -2.15 12.05
CA ALA A 328 -12.64 -3.14 11.04
C ALA A 328 -12.99 -2.70 9.60
N ASN A 329 -14.10 -1.99 9.42
CA ASN A 329 -14.56 -1.55 8.11
C ASN A 329 -13.89 -0.28 7.57
N ASN A 330 -13.30 0.57 8.43
CA ASN A 330 -12.70 1.85 8.03
C ASN A 330 -11.23 2.03 8.46
N GLY A 331 -10.62 1.00 9.04
CA GLY A 331 -9.19 0.92 9.28
C GLY A 331 -8.71 1.69 10.50
N GLN A 332 -7.40 1.61 10.76
CA GLN A 332 -6.76 2.25 11.91
C GLN A 332 -6.77 3.78 11.81
N ARG A 333 -6.70 4.46 12.95
CA ARG A 333 -6.78 5.93 13.01
C ARG A 333 -5.58 6.64 12.40
N ASN A 334 -4.42 6.01 12.39
CA ASN A 334 -3.20 6.52 11.75
C ASN A 334 -3.04 6.03 10.29
N HIS A 335 -4.09 5.47 9.68
CA HIS A 335 -4.09 5.14 8.27
C HIS A 335 -4.79 6.25 7.49
N LEU A 336 -4.08 6.88 6.56
CA LEU A 336 -4.64 7.89 5.66
C LEU A 336 -5.17 7.21 4.41
N TYR A 337 -6.48 7.21 4.21
CA TYR A 337 -7.11 6.70 3.00
C TYR A 337 -7.24 7.80 1.97
N PHE A 338 -7.20 7.43 0.69
CA PHE A 338 -7.33 8.38 -0.40
C PHE A 338 -8.18 7.84 -1.55
N THR A 339 -8.73 8.76 -2.32
CA THR A 339 -9.34 8.52 -3.63
C THR A 339 -8.58 9.30 -4.70
N ALA A 340 -8.57 8.78 -5.92
CA ALA A 340 -7.94 9.45 -7.04
C ALA A 340 -8.57 9.10 -8.39
N GLY A 341 -8.48 10.03 -9.34
CA GLY A 341 -8.87 9.91 -10.74
C GLY A 341 -7.67 9.86 -11.71
N PRO A 342 -6.90 8.76 -11.77
CA PRO A 342 -5.74 8.68 -12.66
C PRO A 342 -6.12 8.64 -14.13
N PHE A 343 -5.13 8.88 -15.00
CA PHE A 343 -5.28 8.93 -16.47
C PHE A 343 -6.29 10.00 -16.93
N GLY A 344 -6.12 11.23 -16.44
CA GLY A 344 -7.03 12.33 -16.76
C GLY A 344 -8.47 11.99 -16.34
N GLU A 345 -8.62 11.44 -15.13
CA GLU A 345 -9.92 11.17 -14.51
C GLU A 345 -10.77 10.08 -15.20
N THR A 346 -10.21 9.33 -16.14
CA THR A 346 -10.94 8.25 -16.82
C THR A 346 -10.98 6.95 -16.02
N GLN A 347 -10.10 6.80 -15.04
CA GLN A 347 -10.05 5.68 -14.11
C GLN A 347 -10.28 6.16 -12.68
N GLY A 348 -10.51 5.23 -11.75
CA GLY A 348 -10.51 5.54 -10.33
C GLY A 348 -9.64 4.59 -9.52
N LEU A 349 -9.19 5.12 -8.38
CA LEU A 349 -8.32 4.46 -7.42
C LEU A 349 -8.79 4.78 -6.00
N PHE A 350 -8.82 3.76 -5.15
CA PHE A 350 -8.96 3.88 -3.72
C PHE A 350 -7.75 3.20 -3.06
N GLY A 351 -7.09 3.89 -2.16
CA GLY A 351 -5.87 3.41 -1.54
C GLY A 351 -5.68 3.90 -0.12
N ARG A 352 -4.55 3.51 0.46
CA ARG A 352 -4.15 3.86 1.81
C ARG A 352 -2.66 4.22 1.84
N ILE A 353 -2.32 5.17 2.68
CA ILE A 353 -0.96 5.54 3.09
C ILE A 353 -0.84 5.23 4.58
N ILE A 354 0.22 4.51 4.95
CA ILE A 354 0.54 4.19 6.34
C ILE A 354 1.91 4.79 6.70
N PRO A 355 2.09 5.33 7.91
CA PRO A 355 3.40 5.77 8.38
C PRO A 355 4.34 4.56 8.38
N ASN A 356 5.57 4.73 7.89
CA ASN A 356 6.58 3.68 8.00
C ASN A 356 6.81 3.40 9.48
N PRO A 357 6.52 2.20 10.00
CA PRO A 357 6.72 1.88 11.41
C PRO A 357 8.21 1.77 11.81
N GLY A 358 9.16 2.19 10.96
CA GLY A 358 10.59 2.12 11.22
C GLY A 358 11.16 0.72 11.06
N GLN A 359 10.56 -0.14 10.21
CA GLN A 359 11.09 -1.47 9.95
C GLN A 359 12.16 -1.43 8.85
N ALA A 360 13.37 -1.89 9.20
CA ALA A 360 14.38 -2.25 8.21
C ALA A 360 13.96 -3.56 7.52
N GLY A 361 13.99 -3.58 6.19
CA GLY A 361 13.65 -4.74 5.37
C GLY A 361 14.52 -4.83 4.11
N GLY A 362 14.50 -5.97 3.44
CA GLY A 362 15.20 -6.21 2.18
C GLY A 362 14.44 -7.21 1.31
N THR A 363 14.65 -7.15 0.00
CA THR A 363 14.01 -8.04 -0.98
C THR A 363 14.99 -9.15 -1.39
N VAL A 364 14.54 -10.41 -1.34
CA VAL A 364 15.26 -11.55 -1.93
C VAL A 364 14.63 -11.85 -3.29
N PRO A 365 15.36 -11.76 -4.42
CA PRO A 365 14.83 -12.12 -5.73
C PRO A 365 14.70 -13.63 -5.88
N ALA A 366 13.70 -14.07 -6.66
CA ALA A 366 13.50 -15.48 -7.00
C ALA A 366 14.75 -16.04 -7.70
N THR A 367 15.39 -17.03 -7.07
CA THR A 367 16.66 -17.60 -7.51
C THR A 367 16.56 -19.12 -7.50
N LEU A 368 16.84 -19.74 -8.65
CA LEU A 368 17.18 -21.16 -8.78
C LEU A 368 18.46 -21.26 -9.60
N SER A 369 19.54 -21.71 -8.98
CA SER A 369 20.84 -21.85 -9.64
C SER A 369 21.44 -23.22 -9.35
N LEU A 370 21.88 -23.89 -10.41
CA LEU A 370 22.60 -25.16 -10.37
C LEU A 370 23.88 -25.02 -11.20
N THR A 371 25.03 -25.23 -10.55
CA THR A 371 26.33 -25.26 -11.23
C THR A 371 26.94 -26.65 -11.09
N LEU A 372 27.32 -27.31 -12.18
CA LEU A 372 27.96 -28.62 -12.17
C LEU A 372 29.49 -28.49 -12.20
N GLY A 373 30.17 -29.43 -11.54
CA GLY A 373 31.62 -29.59 -11.57
C GLY A 373 32.11 -30.29 -12.84
N THR A 374 33.34 -30.79 -12.80
CA THR A 374 33.92 -31.53 -13.92
C THR A 374 33.14 -32.81 -14.21
N PRO A 375 32.98 -33.22 -15.48
CA PRO A 375 32.28 -34.46 -15.81
C PRO A 375 32.87 -35.67 -15.08
N ALA A 376 32.00 -36.50 -14.51
CA ALA A 376 32.41 -37.75 -13.88
C ALA A 376 32.98 -38.72 -14.93
N SER A 377 34.08 -39.40 -14.60
CA SER A 377 34.71 -40.40 -15.47
C SER A 377 34.87 -41.72 -14.72
N PHE A 378 34.38 -42.79 -15.33
CA PHE A 378 34.66 -44.13 -14.84
C PHE A 378 36.09 -44.54 -15.19
N GLY A 379 36.69 -45.39 -14.35
CA GLY A 379 37.91 -46.10 -14.72
C GLY A 379 37.69 -47.09 -15.87
N ALA A 380 38.76 -47.69 -16.38
CA ALA A 380 38.68 -48.65 -17.47
C ALA A 380 37.82 -49.87 -17.11
N PHE A 381 36.82 -50.17 -17.94
CA PHE A 381 36.02 -51.38 -17.83
C PHE A 381 36.83 -52.61 -18.25
N THR A 382 36.76 -53.68 -17.46
CA THR A 382 37.57 -54.89 -17.64
C THR A 382 36.70 -55.98 -18.27
N PRO A 383 36.99 -56.41 -19.51
CA PRO A 383 36.23 -57.49 -20.15
C PRO A 383 36.31 -58.80 -19.35
N GLY A 384 35.21 -59.54 -19.27
CA GLY A 384 35.16 -60.85 -18.61
C GLY A 384 35.10 -60.82 -17.08
N VAL A 385 34.95 -59.64 -16.46
CA VAL A 385 34.94 -59.49 -15.00
C VAL A 385 33.65 -58.80 -14.57
N ALA A 386 32.87 -59.47 -13.71
CA ALA A 386 31.74 -58.82 -13.05
C ALA A 386 32.25 -57.79 -12.04
N LYS A 387 31.89 -56.51 -12.21
CA LYS A 387 32.35 -55.43 -11.32
C LYS A 387 31.43 -54.22 -11.36
N ASP A 388 31.27 -53.59 -10.21
CA ASP A 388 30.68 -52.25 -10.08
C ASP A 388 31.78 -51.19 -10.19
N TYR A 389 31.60 -50.26 -11.11
CA TYR A 389 32.45 -49.10 -11.31
C TYR A 389 31.75 -47.86 -10.77
N THR A 390 32.45 -47.06 -9.99
CA THR A 390 31.93 -45.83 -9.40
C THR A 390 32.66 -44.62 -9.95
N ALA A 391 31.93 -43.51 -10.10
CA ALA A 391 32.48 -42.20 -10.43
C ALA A 391 31.64 -41.12 -9.73
N SER A 392 32.16 -39.91 -9.60
CA SER A 392 31.43 -38.80 -8.98
C SER A 392 31.72 -37.48 -9.67
N THR A 393 30.78 -36.54 -9.54
CA THR A 393 30.97 -35.12 -9.84
C THR A 393 30.41 -34.29 -8.69
N THR A 394 30.71 -33.00 -8.68
CA THR A 394 30.18 -32.04 -7.72
C THR A 394 29.08 -31.19 -8.35
N ALA A 395 28.18 -30.64 -7.54
CA ALA A 395 27.28 -29.59 -7.95
C ALA A 395 27.08 -28.58 -6.81
N THR A 396 26.78 -27.33 -7.17
CA THR A 396 26.40 -26.28 -6.21
C THR A 396 24.96 -25.89 -6.48
N VAL A 397 24.13 -25.90 -5.42
CA VAL A 397 22.71 -25.53 -5.47
C VAL A 397 22.46 -24.25 -4.66
N ILE A 398 21.73 -23.31 -5.27
CA ILE A 398 21.21 -22.10 -4.62
C ILE A 398 19.72 -21.98 -4.95
N SER A 399 18.87 -21.85 -3.93
CA SER A 399 17.43 -21.65 -4.08
C SER A 399 16.91 -20.64 -3.06
N SER A 400 16.09 -19.69 -3.50
CA SER A 400 15.29 -18.82 -2.61
C SER A 400 13.86 -19.33 -2.39
N ALA A 401 13.47 -20.43 -3.04
CA ALA A 401 12.10 -20.92 -3.09
C ALA A 401 11.69 -21.69 -1.82
N GLY A 402 10.38 -21.87 -1.61
CA GLY A 402 9.81 -22.63 -0.49
C GLY A 402 10.09 -24.13 -0.57
N ASP A 403 10.39 -24.64 -1.77
CA ASP A 403 10.88 -25.99 -2.01
C ASP A 403 11.83 -26.02 -3.21
N ALA A 404 12.65 -27.07 -3.33
CA ALA A 404 13.36 -27.38 -4.57
C ALA A 404 13.61 -28.88 -4.74
N ALA A 405 13.74 -29.33 -5.98
CA ALA A 405 14.10 -30.71 -6.31
C ALA A 405 15.21 -30.77 -7.34
N LEU A 406 16.26 -31.56 -7.08
CA LEU A 406 17.31 -31.90 -8.03
C LEU A 406 17.04 -33.29 -8.62
N SER A 407 17.07 -33.37 -9.95
CA SER A 407 16.85 -34.62 -10.69
C SER A 407 17.86 -34.78 -11.82
N VAL A 408 18.00 -36.01 -12.31
CA VAL A 408 18.82 -36.36 -13.47
C VAL A 408 18.00 -37.15 -14.49
N SER A 409 18.19 -36.84 -15.77
CA SER A 409 17.58 -37.58 -16.87
C SER A 409 18.55 -37.79 -18.02
N ASP A 410 18.27 -38.82 -18.82
CA ASP A 410 18.85 -39.00 -20.13
C ASP A 410 17.87 -38.52 -21.20
N PRO A 411 18.22 -37.50 -22.01
CA PRO A 411 17.35 -37.03 -23.08
C PRO A 411 17.22 -38.05 -24.23
N SER A 412 18.07 -39.07 -24.28
CA SER A 412 17.98 -40.12 -25.31
C SER A 412 16.74 -40.99 -25.14
N THR A 413 15.97 -41.10 -26.22
CA THR A 413 14.81 -42.01 -26.33
C THR A 413 15.21 -43.45 -26.66
N THR A 414 16.48 -43.68 -27.01
CA THR A 414 17.04 -45.02 -27.23
C THR A 414 18.11 -45.33 -26.20
N ASN A 415 18.13 -46.57 -25.71
CA ASN A 415 19.09 -47.04 -24.71
C ASN A 415 19.15 -46.17 -23.45
N THR A 416 18.00 -45.65 -23.00
CA THR A 416 17.89 -44.66 -21.92
C THR A 416 18.69 -45.09 -20.67
N GLY A 417 19.52 -44.17 -20.16
CA GLY A 417 20.39 -44.36 -19.01
C GLY A 417 21.65 -45.21 -19.27
N LYS A 418 21.75 -45.90 -20.41
CA LYS A 418 22.85 -46.83 -20.71
C LYS A 418 23.98 -46.15 -21.48
N LEU A 419 25.22 -46.38 -21.06
CA LEU A 419 26.40 -45.92 -21.80
C LEU A 419 26.53 -46.64 -23.14
N VAL A 420 26.95 -45.90 -24.17
CA VAL A 420 27.06 -46.40 -25.55
C VAL A 420 28.46 -46.18 -26.13
N ASN A 421 28.91 -47.12 -26.95
CA ASN A 421 30.10 -47.04 -27.80
C ASN A 421 29.66 -47.32 -29.25
N GLY A 422 29.33 -46.26 -29.98
CA GLY A 422 28.68 -46.39 -31.29
C GLY A 422 27.32 -47.09 -31.17
N THR A 423 27.14 -48.20 -31.89
CA THR A 423 25.92 -49.02 -31.82
C THR A 423 25.88 -49.99 -30.64
N PHE A 424 26.99 -50.13 -29.91
CA PHE A 424 27.10 -51.04 -28.77
C PHE A 424 26.65 -50.34 -27.49
N THR A 425 25.90 -51.04 -26.64
CA THR A 425 25.30 -50.48 -25.42
C THR A 425 25.56 -51.42 -24.25
N LEU A 426 25.85 -50.86 -23.07
CA LEU A 426 25.96 -51.65 -21.85
C LEU A 426 24.61 -52.20 -21.38
N ALA A 427 24.59 -53.36 -20.74
CA ALA A 427 23.39 -54.04 -20.32
C ALA A 427 22.61 -53.22 -19.28
N GLN A 428 23.31 -52.71 -18.27
CA GLN A 428 22.72 -51.96 -17.16
C GLN A 428 22.82 -50.45 -17.38
N PRO A 429 21.76 -49.68 -17.05
CA PRO A 429 21.83 -48.23 -17.01
C PRO A 429 22.78 -47.76 -15.90
N VAL A 430 23.36 -46.58 -16.07
CA VAL A 430 24.05 -45.89 -14.99
C VAL A 430 23.05 -45.62 -13.88
N SER A 431 23.40 -45.95 -12.64
CA SER A 431 22.66 -45.54 -11.45
C SER A 431 23.24 -44.25 -10.90
N ALA A 432 22.38 -43.31 -10.51
CA ALA A 432 22.76 -42.04 -9.92
C ALA A 432 22.13 -41.87 -8.52
N THR A 433 22.92 -41.34 -7.59
CA THR A 433 22.50 -40.90 -6.25
C THR A 433 23.19 -39.57 -5.95
N ALA A 434 22.71 -38.84 -4.96
CA ALA A 434 23.37 -37.62 -4.53
C ALA A 434 23.42 -37.55 -3.00
N THR A 435 24.50 -36.97 -2.49
CA THR A 435 24.68 -36.67 -1.08
C THR A 435 24.89 -35.17 -0.89
N SER A 436 24.27 -34.63 0.14
CA SER A 436 24.28 -33.21 0.50
C SER A 436 24.22 -33.08 2.02
N ALA A 437 24.75 -31.98 2.55
CA ALA A 437 24.63 -31.63 3.96
C ALA A 437 23.27 -30.99 4.29
N VAL A 438 22.59 -30.39 3.29
CA VAL A 438 21.35 -29.61 3.46
C VAL A 438 20.15 -30.30 2.82
N GLY A 439 20.30 -30.78 1.60
CA GLY A 439 19.26 -31.49 0.85
C GLY A 439 19.00 -32.89 1.40
N THR A 440 17.74 -33.31 1.34
CA THR A 440 17.35 -34.68 1.70
C THR A 440 17.58 -35.60 0.51
N ALA A 441 18.40 -36.63 0.70
CA ALA A 441 18.68 -37.65 -0.31
C ALA A 441 17.42 -38.44 -0.68
N ALA A 442 17.10 -38.47 -1.97
CA ALA A 442 16.18 -39.46 -2.51
C ALA A 442 16.89 -40.83 -2.59
N ALA A 443 16.11 -41.89 -2.83
CA ALA A 443 16.67 -43.23 -3.02
C ALA A 443 17.62 -43.32 -4.24
N GLY A 444 17.48 -42.40 -5.22
CA GLY A 444 18.19 -42.45 -6.49
C GLY A 444 17.82 -43.69 -7.30
N GLY A 445 18.75 -44.15 -8.14
CA GLY A 445 18.58 -45.38 -8.92
C GLY A 445 19.02 -45.22 -10.38
N PRO A 446 18.63 -46.15 -11.27
CA PRO A 446 18.86 -46.05 -12.70
C PRO A 446 18.46 -44.68 -13.26
N VAL A 447 19.31 -44.07 -14.10
CA VAL A 447 18.99 -42.79 -14.76
C VAL A 447 17.84 -42.99 -15.75
N GLY A 448 16.70 -42.36 -15.47
CA GLY A 448 15.49 -42.40 -16.29
C GLY A 448 15.51 -41.41 -17.46
N GLY A 449 14.47 -41.46 -18.29
CA GLY A 449 14.32 -40.53 -19.43
C GLY A 449 13.69 -39.20 -19.03
N SER A 450 13.63 -38.23 -19.94
CA SER A 450 13.06 -36.89 -19.66
C SER A 450 11.62 -36.89 -19.15
N ALA A 451 10.81 -37.90 -19.50
CA ALA A 451 9.42 -38.03 -19.03
C ALA A 451 9.30 -38.62 -17.61
N ALA A 452 10.36 -39.26 -17.11
CA ALA A 452 10.42 -39.87 -15.79
C ALA A 452 11.85 -39.71 -15.23
N PRO A 453 12.26 -38.47 -14.89
CA PRO A 453 13.60 -38.19 -14.38
C PRO A 453 13.83 -38.85 -13.02
N THR A 454 15.07 -39.26 -12.75
CA THR A 454 15.45 -39.86 -11.47
C THR A 454 15.67 -38.76 -10.44
N SER A 455 14.91 -38.80 -9.35
CA SER A 455 15.06 -37.86 -8.23
C SER A 455 16.35 -38.12 -7.47
N LEU A 456 17.10 -37.06 -7.14
CA LEU A 456 18.36 -37.12 -6.43
C LEU A 456 18.30 -36.45 -5.06
N LEU A 457 17.80 -35.21 -4.99
CA LEU A 457 17.65 -34.45 -3.74
C LEU A 457 16.34 -33.67 -3.72
N THR A 458 15.79 -33.47 -2.52
CA THR A 458 14.74 -32.49 -2.24
C THR A 458 15.18 -31.51 -1.17
N TYR A 459 14.65 -30.29 -1.23
CA TYR A 459 14.85 -29.22 -0.28
C TYR A 459 13.48 -28.73 0.19
N ALA A 460 13.29 -28.63 1.51
CA ALA A 460 12.04 -28.19 2.11
C ALA A 460 11.98 -26.65 2.34
N GLY A 461 12.94 -25.91 1.79
CA GLY A 461 13.05 -24.46 1.94
C GLY A 461 14.28 -23.89 1.22
N PRO A 462 14.55 -22.58 1.38
CA PRO A 462 15.67 -21.91 0.76
C PRO A 462 17.01 -22.55 1.12
N THR A 463 17.92 -22.61 0.15
CA THR A 463 19.27 -23.17 0.33
C THR A 463 20.31 -22.25 -0.29
N SER A 464 21.47 -22.15 0.36
CA SER A 464 22.55 -21.26 -0.06
C SER A 464 23.85 -22.03 -0.17
N ASN A 465 24.40 -22.09 -1.38
CA ASN A 465 25.69 -22.71 -1.69
C ASN A 465 25.81 -24.16 -1.19
N ASP A 466 24.75 -24.94 -1.30
CA ASP A 466 24.80 -26.33 -0.89
C ASP A 466 25.71 -27.13 -1.82
N ALA A 467 26.69 -27.80 -1.22
CA ALA A 467 27.69 -28.59 -1.91
C ALA A 467 27.19 -30.03 -2.05
N VAL A 468 26.82 -30.39 -3.28
CA VAL A 468 26.26 -31.69 -3.62
C VAL A 468 27.35 -32.57 -4.24
N THR A 469 27.45 -33.82 -3.79
CA THR A 469 28.21 -34.86 -4.50
C THR A 469 27.23 -35.77 -5.22
N VAL A 470 27.32 -35.83 -6.55
CA VAL A 470 26.54 -36.75 -7.37
C VAL A 470 27.39 -37.98 -7.65
N ASN A 471 26.91 -39.14 -7.20
CA ASN A 471 27.58 -40.42 -7.34
C ASN A 471 26.94 -41.25 -8.44
N PHE A 472 27.77 -41.82 -9.29
CA PHE A 472 27.37 -42.72 -10.37
C PHE A 472 27.91 -44.12 -10.14
N LYS A 473 27.12 -45.11 -10.53
CA LYS A 473 27.52 -46.52 -10.55
C LYS A 473 27.17 -47.16 -11.90
N GLN A 474 28.16 -47.81 -12.51
CA GLN A 474 27.96 -48.68 -13.67
C GLN A 474 28.33 -50.12 -13.30
N SER A 475 27.36 -51.02 -13.39
CA SER A 475 27.61 -52.45 -13.21
C SER A 475 27.94 -53.10 -14.56
N ILE A 476 28.99 -53.92 -14.59
CA ILE A 476 29.37 -54.76 -15.74
C ILE A 476 29.24 -56.23 -15.34
N GLY A 477 28.60 -57.04 -16.18
CA GLY A 477 28.45 -58.49 -15.96
C GLY A 477 29.67 -59.31 -16.42
N VAL A 478 29.88 -60.49 -15.82
CA VAL A 478 30.99 -61.40 -16.18
C VAL A 478 30.97 -61.82 -17.66
N ASN A 479 29.77 -61.93 -18.26
CA ASN A 479 29.58 -62.32 -19.66
C ASN A 479 29.20 -61.12 -20.56
N GLU A 480 29.35 -59.89 -20.08
CA GLU A 480 28.99 -58.71 -20.86
C GLU A 480 30.06 -58.41 -21.91
N ALA A 481 29.66 -58.36 -23.17
CA ALA A 481 30.57 -58.09 -24.27
C ALA A 481 30.95 -56.60 -24.32
N LEU A 482 32.23 -56.30 -24.11
CA LEU A 482 32.77 -54.94 -24.19
C LEU A 482 33.53 -54.74 -25.50
N ARG A 483 33.20 -53.66 -26.22
CA ARG A 483 33.92 -53.19 -27.40
C ARG A 483 35.00 -52.19 -27.01
N THR A 484 36.18 -52.32 -27.61
CA THR A 484 37.25 -51.31 -27.45
C THR A 484 36.76 -49.91 -27.83
N GLY A 485 37.06 -48.93 -26.98
CA GLY A 485 36.66 -47.53 -27.16
C GLY A 485 35.91 -46.99 -25.94
N SER A 486 35.42 -45.76 -26.06
CA SER A 486 34.74 -45.08 -24.96
C SER A 486 33.25 -45.38 -24.97
N TYR A 487 32.75 -45.81 -23.82
CA TYR A 487 31.32 -45.85 -23.53
C TYR A 487 30.93 -44.56 -22.80
N SER A 488 30.09 -43.73 -23.40
CA SER A 488 29.71 -42.44 -22.82
C SER A 488 28.23 -42.13 -23.02
N LYS A 489 27.73 -41.19 -22.21
CA LYS A 489 26.40 -40.61 -22.34
C LYS A 489 26.34 -39.24 -21.67
N THR A 490 25.51 -38.34 -22.21
CA THR A 490 25.26 -37.02 -21.63
C THR A 490 23.94 -37.06 -20.86
N PHE A 491 24.00 -36.72 -19.57
CA PHE A 491 22.81 -36.58 -18.74
C PHE A 491 22.47 -35.11 -18.51
N THR A 492 21.17 -34.83 -18.35
CA THR A 492 20.63 -33.51 -18.02
C THR A 492 20.29 -33.48 -16.54
N PHE A 493 20.77 -32.46 -15.83
CA PHE A 493 20.39 -32.20 -14.44
C PHE A 493 19.43 -31.03 -14.39
N THR A 494 18.37 -31.17 -13.58
CA THR A 494 17.34 -30.14 -13.46
C THR A 494 17.10 -29.83 -11.99
N LEU A 495 17.18 -28.54 -11.66
CA LEU A 495 16.71 -27.98 -10.42
C LEU A 495 15.36 -27.30 -10.68
N SER A 496 14.32 -27.67 -9.94
CA SER A 496 12.97 -27.14 -10.08
C SER A 496 12.33 -26.84 -8.72
N THR A 497 11.24 -26.07 -8.73
CA THR A 497 10.43 -25.72 -7.55
C THR A 497 8.95 -25.80 -7.91
N THR A 498 8.09 -26.10 -6.92
CA THR A 498 6.63 -25.96 -7.04
C THR A 498 6.06 -24.82 -6.19
N THR A 499 6.90 -24.22 -5.34
CA THR A 499 6.60 -23.06 -4.49
C THR A 499 7.66 -21.96 -4.67
N PRO A 500 7.63 -21.23 -5.82
CA PRO A 500 8.64 -20.23 -6.19
C PRO A 500 8.64 -18.95 -5.33
#